data_AF-A0A963AJW5-F1
#
_entry.id   AF-A0A963AJW5-F1
#
_cell.length_a   1.000
_cell.length_b   1.000
_cell.length_c   1.000
_cell.angle_alpha   90.00
_cell.angle_beta   90.00
_cell.angle_gamma   90.00
#
_symmetry.space_group_name_H-M   'P 1'
#
loop_
_entity.id
_entity.type
_entity.pdbx_description
1 polymer ?
#
loop_
_entity_poly.entity_id
_entity_poly.type
_entity_poly.pdbx_seq_one_letter_code
_entity_poly.pdbx_strand_id
1 'polypeptide(L)'
;MGNRWILLGVILAVLATTLGWLIFGMKDRLNSDLSVFMPTGATVEELQLLNELREGNTGRLILIAIEGGKAPERARISHQLVNQLPSTELFTWVINGGQQSNSEDWQQLFKYRYLLSAKVSAETFSVSQLRTALQERIHELASPLSALYAKLLASDPTNELSTL
;
A
#
# COMPACT_ATOMS: atom_id res chain seq x y z
N MET A 1 54.00 41.15 11.43
CA MET A 1 52.78 41.00 10.61
C MET A 1 52.37 39.54 10.35
N GLY A 2 53.23 38.53 10.53
CA GLY A 2 52.91 37.11 10.21
C GLY A 2 51.94 36.39 11.16
N ASN A 3 51.95 36.67 12.47
CA ASN A 3 51.11 35.91 13.44
C ASN A 3 49.60 36.12 13.28
N ARG A 4 49.15 37.27 12.74
CA ARG A 4 47.71 37.56 12.59
C ARG A 4 47.06 36.69 11.52
N TRP A 5 47.80 36.35 10.46
CA TRP A 5 47.32 35.47 9.40
C TRP A 5 47.26 34.00 9.84
N ILE A 6 48.21 33.59 10.69
CA ILE A 6 48.21 32.24 11.30
C ILE A 6 47.00 32.10 12.23
N LEU A 7 46.74 33.11 13.08
CA LEU A 7 45.57 33.12 13.96
C LEU A 7 44.25 33.10 13.18
N LEU A 8 44.14 33.88 12.10
CA LEU A 8 42.96 33.86 11.23
C LEU A 8 42.76 32.50 10.56
N GLY A 9 43.83 31.86 10.09
CA GLY A 9 43.78 30.52 9.51
C GLY A 9 43.32 29.46 10.51
N VAL A 10 43.81 29.52 11.74
CA VAL A 10 43.40 28.59 12.81
C VAL A 10 41.93 28.79 13.19
N ILE A 11 41.48 30.05 13.33
CA ILE A 11 40.08 30.35 13.64
C ILE A 11 39.17 29.84 12.53
N LEU A 12 39.53 30.06 11.26
CA LEU A 12 38.74 29.59 10.12
C LEU A 12 38.66 28.05 10.07
N ALA A 13 39.77 27.37 10.36
CA ALA A 13 39.82 25.91 10.41
C ALA A 13 38.94 25.34 11.53
N VAL A 14 38.96 25.95 12.72
CA VAL A 14 38.10 25.55 13.85
C VAL A 14 36.62 25.82 13.55
N LEU A 15 36.31 26.93 12.88
CA LEU A 15 34.94 27.22 12.45
C LEU A 15 34.44 26.22 11.41
N ALA A 16 35.27 25.84 10.45
CA ALA A 16 34.91 24.87 9.42
C ALA A 16 34.68 23.47 10.01
N THR A 17 35.52 23.04 10.96
CA THR A 17 35.36 21.72 11.60
C THR A 17 34.16 21.66 12.53
N THR A 18 33.90 22.72 13.30
CA THR A 18 32.71 22.78 14.16
C THR A 18 31.42 22.83 13.34
N LEU A 19 31.40 23.57 12.23
CA LEU A 19 30.25 23.62 11.32
C LEU A 19 30.03 22.28 10.61
N GLY A 20 31.11 21.62 10.16
CA GLY A 20 31.05 20.28 9.61
C GLY A 20 30.49 19.27 10.62
N TRP A 21 30.98 19.28 11.86
CA TRP A 21 30.47 18.39 12.91
C TRP A 21 28.99 18.64 13.21
N LEU A 22 28.52 19.89 13.21
CA LEU A 22 27.12 20.22 13.41
C LEU A 22 26.22 19.69 12.27
N ILE A 23 26.64 19.89 11.01
CA ILE A 23 25.89 19.46 9.83
C ILE A 23 25.83 17.94 9.71
N PHE A 24 26.93 17.25 10.00
CA PHE A 24 27.00 15.79 9.88
C PHE A 24 26.54 15.04 11.14
N GLY A 25 26.69 15.64 12.32
CA GLY A 25 26.30 15.08 13.61
C GLY A 25 24.80 15.13 13.88
N MET A 26 24.07 16.07 13.28
CA MET A 26 22.59 16.16 13.37
C MET A 26 21.85 15.18 12.47
N LYS A 27 22.47 14.05 12.11
CA LYS A 27 21.80 12.90 11.47
C LYS A 27 21.46 11.83 12.50
N ASP A 28 20.94 12.23 13.65
CA ASP A 28 20.16 11.32 14.48
C ASP A 28 18.88 10.98 13.72
N ARG A 29 18.96 9.94 12.89
CA ARG A 29 17.77 9.25 12.39
C ARG A 29 17.11 8.66 13.62
N LEU A 30 16.15 9.40 14.18
CA LEU A 30 15.19 8.87 15.13
C LEU A 30 14.42 7.76 14.41
N ASN A 31 15.01 6.58 14.37
CA ASN A 31 14.36 5.37 13.92
C ASN A 31 13.40 5.00 15.05
N SER A 32 12.17 5.47 14.93
CA SER A 32 11.04 4.93 15.70
C SER A 32 10.71 3.55 15.11
N ASP A 33 11.62 2.61 15.33
CA ASP A 33 11.45 1.23 14.91
C ASP A 33 10.51 0.55 15.92
N LEU A 34 9.36 0.10 15.43
CA LEU A 34 8.37 -0.65 16.22
C LEU A 34 8.94 -1.95 16.81
N SER A 35 10.14 -2.36 16.39
CA SER A 35 10.91 -3.50 16.92
C SER A 35 11.13 -3.44 18.43
N VAL A 36 11.12 -2.25 19.04
CA VAL A 36 11.23 -2.09 20.50
C VAL A 36 10.01 -2.65 21.25
N PHE A 37 8.88 -2.83 20.55
CA PHE A 37 7.64 -3.34 21.14
C PHE A 37 7.37 -4.82 20.84
N MET A 38 8.30 -5.55 20.21
CA MET A 38 8.10 -6.98 19.98
C MET A 38 8.26 -7.79 21.27
N PRO A 39 7.33 -8.72 21.57
CA PRO A 39 7.45 -9.60 22.73
C PRO A 39 8.64 -10.54 22.56
N THR A 40 9.40 -10.72 23.64
CA THR A 40 10.57 -11.61 23.68
C THR A 40 10.11 -13.06 23.46
N GLY A 41 10.41 -13.66 22.30
CA GLY A 41 10.14 -15.09 22.05
C GLY A 41 9.61 -15.48 20.68
N ALA A 42 9.69 -14.63 19.65
CA ALA A 42 9.29 -15.00 18.30
C ALA A 42 10.23 -16.08 17.70
N THR A 43 9.65 -17.05 16.99
CA THR A 43 10.40 -18.13 16.33
C THR A 43 11.16 -17.59 15.10
N VAL A 44 12.26 -18.25 14.71
CA VAL A 44 13.16 -17.76 13.65
C VAL A 44 12.44 -17.59 12.31
N GLU A 45 11.45 -18.43 11.99
CA GLU A 45 10.66 -18.30 10.76
C GLU A 45 9.67 -17.12 10.79
N GLU A 46 9.02 -16.85 11.93
CA GLU A 46 8.12 -15.70 12.10
C GLU A 46 8.87 -14.37 12.02
N LEU A 47 10.09 -14.34 12.56
CA LEU A 47 10.97 -13.19 12.46
C LEU A 47 11.42 -12.94 11.01
N GLN A 48 11.67 -13.99 10.22
CA GLN A 48 12.10 -13.85 8.83
C GLN A 48 11.00 -13.31 7.91
N LEU A 49 9.76 -13.80 8.03
CA LEU A 49 8.60 -13.25 7.30
C LEU A 49 8.35 -11.78 7.67
N LEU A 50 8.46 -11.46 8.95
CA LEU A 50 8.30 -10.09 9.43
C LEU A 50 9.46 -9.19 9.00
N ASN A 51 10.68 -9.74 8.89
CA ASN A 51 11.83 -9.04 8.34
C ASN A 51 11.69 -8.80 6.84
N GLU A 52 11.12 -9.74 6.07
CA GLU A 52 10.82 -9.51 4.65
C GLU A 52 9.75 -8.41 4.44
N LEU A 53 8.78 -8.31 5.36
CA LEU A 53 7.81 -7.21 5.37
C LEU A 53 8.44 -5.87 5.85
N ARG A 54 9.42 -5.90 6.78
CA ARG A 54 10.11 -4.72 7.33
C ARG A 54 11.24 -4.19 6.44
N GLU A 55 12.07 -5.08 5.92
CA GLU A 55 13.27 -4.82 5.12
C GLU A 55 13.02 -4.96 3.62
N GLY A 56 11.82 -5.42 3.22
CA GLY A 56 11.36 -5.35 1.85
C GLY A 56 11.54 -3.93 1.33
N ASN A 57 12.41 -3.80 0.32
CA ASN A 57 12.91 -2.55 -0.25
C ASN A 57 11.82 -1.60 -0.83
N THR A 58 10.53 -1.90 -0.64
CA THR A 58 9.45 -1.27 -1.42
C THR A 58 8.08 -1.22 -0.72
N GLY A 59 7.99 -1.23 0.63
CA GLY A 59 6.70 -1.33 1.32
C GLY A 59 6.45 -0.37 2.47
N ARG A 60 6.55 0.96 2.27
CA ARG A 60 6.11 1.91 3.31
C ARG A 60 4.59 2.15 3.19
N LEU A 61 3.83 1.69 4.19
CA LEU A 61 2.41 1.99 4.30
C LEU A 61 2.20 3.31 5.05
N ILE A 62 1.45 4.23 4.45
CA ILE A 62 1.02 5.48 5.08
C ILE A 62 -0.50 5.44 5.21
N LEU A 63 -1.00 5.56 6.44
CA LEU A 63 -2.42 5.68 6.72
C LEU A 63 -2.78 7.17 6.90
N ILE A 64 -3.76 7.64 6.14
CA ILE A 64 -4.21 9.05 6.18
C ILE A 64 -5.65 9.08 6.70
N ALA A 65 -5.85 9.75 7.83
CA ALA A 65 -7.18 10.04 8.37
C ALA A 65 -7.62 11.45 7.96
N ILE A 66 -8.88 11.60 7.52
CA ILE A 66 -9.48 12.89 7.19
C ILE A 66 -10.50 13.20 8.28
N GLU A 67 -10.30 14.32 8.97
CA GLU A 67 -11.13 14.73 10.10
C GLU A 67 -11.82 16.08 9.85
N GLY A 68 -12.82 16.39 10.65
CA GLY A 68 -13.63 17.61 10.52
C GLY A 68 -14.71 17.55 9.43
N GLY A 69 -15.41 18.66 9.25
CA GLY A 69 -16.46 18.83 8.23
C GLY A 69 -17.64 17.84 8.34
N LYS A 70 -18.44 17.76 7.28
CA LYS A 70 -19.55 16.81 7.14
C LYS A 70 -19.06 15.50 6.50
N ALA A 71 -19.70 14.37 6.85
CA ALA A 71 -19.38 13.06 6.27
C ALA A 71 -19.30 13.02 4.73
N PRO A 72 -20.25 13.59 3.96
CA PRO A 72 -20.14 13.62 2.49
C PRO A 72 -18.93 14.41 1.97
N GLU A 73 -18.54 15.49 2.65
CA GLU A 73 -17.34 16.26 2.27
C GLU A 73 -16.06 15.46 2.51
N ARG A 74 -15.97 14.73 3.63
CA ARG A 74 -14.83 13.84 3.89
C ARG A 74 -14.71 12.75 2.84
N ALA A 75 -15.82 12.11 2.47
CA ALA A 75 -15.83 11.10 1.42
C ALA A 75 -15.34 11.68 0.08
N ARG A 76 -15.84 12.85 -0.31
CA ARG A 76 -15.42 13.56 -1.53
C ARG A 76 -13.91 13.84 -1.53
N ILE A 77 -13.37 14.37 -0.43
CA ILE A 77 -11.93 14.67 -0.30
C ILE A 77 -11.10 13.37 -0.33
N SER A 78 -11.56 12.31 0.33
CA SER A 78 -10.89 11.01 0.32
C SER A 78 -10.75 10.45 -1.10
N HIS A 79 -11.82 10.54 -1.91
CA HIS A 79 -11.77 10.15 -3.33
C HIS A 79 -10.85 11.05 -4.16
N GLN A 80 -10.85 12.36 -3.91
CA GLN A 80 -9.95 13.27 -4.62
C GLN A 80 -8.47 12.98 -4.35
N LEU A 81 -8.11 12.65 -3.11
CA LEU A 81 -6.74 12.28 -2.76
C LEU A 81 -6.26 11.05 -3.52
N VAL A 82 -7.07 10.00 -3.63
CA VAL A 82 -6.70 8.80 -4.39
C VAL A 82 -6.50 9.09 -5.87
N ASN A 83 -7.22 10.05 -6.44
CA ASN A 83 -7.05 10.43 -7.84
C ASN A 83 -5.81 11.32 -8.08
N GLN A 84 -5.37 12.09 -7.07
CA GLN A 84 -4.26 13.05 -7.23
C GLN A 84 -2.91 12.50 -6.78
N LEU A 85 -2.85 11.70 -5.72
CA LEU A 85 -1.58 11.20 -5.19
C LEU A 85 -0.77 10.34 -6.18
N PRO A 86 -1.38 9.50 -7.04
CA PRO A 86 -0.62 8.73 -8.03
C PRO A 86 0.18 9.58 -9.02
N SER A 87 -0.25 10.81 -9.34
CA SER A 87 0.47 11.68 -10.28
C SER A 87 1.72 12.34 -9.70
N THR A 88 1.95 12.19 -8.39
CA THR A 88 3.11 12.80 -7.72
C THR A 88 4.39 11.97 -7.84
N GLU A 89 4.31 10.74 -8.35
CA GLU A 89 5.42 9.76 -8.41
C GLU A 89 6.02 9.39 -7.02
N LEU A 90 5.45 9.90 -5.93
CA LEU A 90 5.88 9.60 -4.56
C LEU A 90 5.24 8.32 -3.99
N PHE A 91 4.20 7.82 -4.65
CA PHE A 91 3.41 6.67 -4.19
C PHE A 91 3.32 5.62 -5.28
N THR A 92 3.75 4.39 -4.98
CA THR A 92 3.59 3.24 -5.88
C THR A 92 2.13 2.80 -5.97
N TRP A 93 1.38 2.89 -4.86
CA TRP A 93 -0.02 2.50 -4.80
C TRP A 93 -0.77 3.33 -3.75
N VAL A 94 -2.03 3.69 -4.06
CA VAL A 94 -2.90 4.50 -3.20
C VAL A 94 -4.30 3.88 -3.21
N ILE A 95 -4.87 3.62 -2.03
CA ILE A 95 -6.20 3.00 -1.87
C ILE A 95 -7.04 3.78 -0.87
N ASN A 96 -8.34 3.90 -1.15
CA ASN A 96 -9.35 4.41 -0.23
C ASN A 96 -10.55 3.45 -0.24
N GLY A 97 -10.43 2.34 0.50
CA GLY A 97 -11.56 1.52 1.00
C GLY A 97 -12.64 1.08 0.01
N GLY A 98 -12.42 1.12 -1.30
CA GLY A 98 -13.45 0.86 -2.31
C GLY A 98 -12.90 0.75 -3.73
N GLN A 99 -13.37 -0.32 -4.41
CA GLN A 99 -13.21 -0.73 -5.81
C GLN A 99 -11.99 -0.16 -6.56
N GLN A 100 -10.96 -1.00 -6.67
CA GLN A 100 -9.96 -0.96 -7.74
C GLN A 100 -10.57 -1.18 -9.15
N SER A 101 -11.90 -1.11 -9.31
CA SER A 101 -12.59 -1.44 -10.55
C SER A 101 -12.46 -0.41 -11.66
N ASN A 102 -11.86 0.75 -11.37
CA ASN A 102 -11.84 1.87 -12.31
C ASN A 102 -10.46 2.12 -12.93
N SER A 103 -9.44 1.32 -12.62
CA SER A 103 -8.18 1.35 -13.36
C SER A 103 -8.36 0.65 -14.71
N GLU A 104 -7.67 1.15 -15.74
CA GLU A 104 -7.66 0.56 -17.09
C GLU A 104 -7.22 -0.91 -17.05
N ASP A 105 -6.21 -1.22 -16.23
CA ASP A 105 -5.72 -2.58 -15.99
C ASP A 105 -6.82 -3.50 -15.46
N TRP A 106 -7.60 -3.05 -14.47
CA TRP A 106 -8.67 -3.86 -13.90
C TRP A 106 -9.77 -4.11 -14.93
N GLN A 107 -10.12 -3.10 -15.74
CA GLN A 107 -11.11 -3.27 -16.80
C GLN A 107 -10.63 -4.28 -17.85
N GLN A 108 -9.34 -4.27 -18.18
CA GLN A 108 -8.75 -5.20 -19.13
C GLN A 108 -8.71 -6.63 -18.57
N LEU A 109 -8.29 -6.80 -17.32
CA LEU A 109 -8.34 -8.09 -16.62
C LEU A 109 -9.77 -8.61 -16.53
N PHE A 110 -10.73 -7.76 -16.15
CA PHE A 110 -12.14 -8.14 -16.07
C PHE A 110 -12.67 -8.59 -17.42
N LYS A 111 -12.37 -7.85 -18.49
CA LYS A 111 -12.80 -8.19 -19.85
C LYS A 111 -12.30 -9.56 -20.30
N TYR A 112 -11.04 -9.89 -20.00
CA TYR A 112 -10.39 -11.13 -20.44
C TYR A 112 -10.36 -12.24 -19.38
N ARG A 113 -11.04 -12.08 -18.24
CA ARG A 113 -10.97 -12.97 -17.07
C ARG A 113 -11.06 -14.47 -17.38
N TYR A 114 -11.98 -14.88 -18.25
CA TYR A 114 -12.17 -16.28 -18.60
C TYR A 114 -11.08 -16.87 -19.50
N LEU A 115 -10.37 -16.02 -20.24
CA LEU A 115 -9.23 -16.43 -21.06
C LEU A 115 -7.94 -16.48 -20.25
N LEU A 116 -7.85 -15.66 -19.20
CA LEU A 116 -6.68 -15.58 -18.33
C LEU A 116 -6.72 -16.60 -17.19
N SER A 117 -7.92 -17.02 -16.74
CA SER A 117 -8.05 -17.98 -15.64
C SER A 117 -7.64 -19.38 -16.08
N ALA A 118 -6.61 -19.91 -15.42
CA ALA A 118 -6.13 -21.28 -15.63
C ALA A 118 -7.12 -22.36 -15.17
N LYS A 119 -8.16 -21.98 -14.41
CA LYS A 119 -9.19 -22.89 -13.87
C LYS A 119 -10.39 -23.05 -14.80
N VAL A 120 -10.52 -22.18 -15.81
CA VAL A 120 -11.69 -22.19 -16.70
C VAL A 120 -11.59 -23.36 -17.67
N SER A 121 -12.62 -24.19 -17.63
CA SER A 121 -12.83 -25.29 -18.57
C SER A 121 -14.26 -25.22 -19.12
N ALA A 122 -14.57 -26.05 -20.12
CA ALA A 122 -15.94 -26.16 -20.62
C ALA A 122 -16.93 -26.59 -19.52
N GLU A 123 -16.47 -27.37 -18.54
CA GLU A 123 -17.30 -27.85 -17.43
C GLU A 123 -17.69 -26.73 -16.45
N THR A 124 -16.86 -25.68 -16.32
CA THR A 124 -17.15 -24.49 -15.50
C THR A 124 -18.45 -23.82 -15.90
N PHE A 125 -18.82 -23.89 -17.18
CA PHE A 125 -20.06 -23.31 -17.72
C PHE A 125 -21.23 -24.31 -17.78
N SER A 126 -21.07 -25.51 -17.21
CA SER A 126 -22.17 -26.45 -17.07
C SER A 126 -23.21 -25.94 -16.07
N VAL A 127 -24.45 -26.41 -16.23
CA VAL A 127 -25.57 -26.00 -15.35
C VAL A 127 -25.30 -26.34 -13.89
N SER A 128 -24.66 -27.49 -13.62
CA SER A 128 -24.30 -27.90 -12.25
C SER A 128 -23.27 -26.97 -11.64
N GLN A 129 -22.18 -26.68 -12.35
CA GLN A 129 -21.10 -25.82 -11.83
C GLN A 129 -21.56 -24.37 -11.66
N LEU A 130 -22.33 -23.83 -12.61
CA LEU A 130 -22.90 -22.49 -12.48
C LEU A 130 -23.87 -22.38 -11.30
N ARG A 131 -24.67 -23.43 -11.04
CA ARG A 131 -25.55 -23.46 -9.86
C ARG A 131 -24.73 -23.42 -8.57
N THR A 132 -23.67 -24.21 -8.48
CA THR A 132 -22.77 -24.23 -7.32
C THR A 132 -22.13 -22.85 -7.12
N ALA A 133 -21.54 -22.27 -8.17
CA ALA A 133 -20.93 -20.95 -8.10
C ALA A 133 -21.91 -19.86 -7.63
N LEU A 134 -23.15 -19.87 -8.15
CA LEU A 134 -24.18 -18.92 -7.71
C LEU A 134 -24.59 -19.11 -6.25
N GLN A 135 -24.63 -20.35 -5.75
CA GLN A 135 -24.90 -20.62 -4.33
C GLN A 135 -23.80 -20.06 -3.43
N GLU A 136 -22.54 -20.19 -3.84
CA GLU A 136 -21.39 -19.58 -3.13
C GLU A 136 -21.50 -18.05 -3.13
N ARG A 137 -21.84 -17.44 -4.28
CA ARG A 137 -22.04 -15.98 -4.35
C ARG A 137 -23.17 -15.49 -3.44
N ILE A 138 -24.27 -16.24 -3.31
CA ILE A 138 -25.34 -15.91 -2.35
C ILE A 138 -24.81 -15.90 -0.92
N HIS A 139 -23.90 -16.82 -0.57
CA HIS A 139 -23.27 -16.84 0.75
C HIS A 139 -22.37 -15.62 0.96
N GLU A 140 -21.58 -15.22 -0.04
CA GLU A 140 -20.75 -14.01 0.01
C GLU A 140 -21.56 -12.72 0.15
N LEU A 141 -22.78 -12.68 -0.42
CA LEU A 141 -23.71 -11.57 -0.24
C LEU A 141 -24.23 -11.41 1.19
N ALA A 142 -24.11 -12.43 2.03
CA ALA A 142 -24.40 -12.31 3.46
C ALA A 142 -23.25 -11.69 4.27
N SER A 143 -22.09 -11.44 3.64
CA SER A 143 -20.90 -10.89 4.30
C SER A 143 -20.87 -9.35 4.31
N PRO A 144 -20.00 -8.73 5.14
CA PRO A 144 -19.75 -7.28 5.11
C PRO A 144 -19.27 -6.74 3.76
N LEU A 145 -18.82 -7.60 2.84
CA LEU A 145 -18.35 -7.26 1.50
C LEU A 145 -19.46 -7.37 0.43
N SER A 146 -20.72 -7.58 0.82
CA SER A 146 -21.84 -7.79 -0.11
C SER A 146 -21.99 -6.71 -1.19
N ALA A 147 -21.74 -5.44 -0.86
CA ALA A 147 -21.80 -4.32 -1.80
C ALA A 147 -20.75 -4.42 -2.92
N LEU A 148 -19.62 -5.10 -2.67
CA LEU A 148 -18.57 -5.38 -3.64
C LEU A 148 -19.04 -6.46 -4.63
N TYR A 149 -19.50 -7.59 -4.09
CA TYR A 149 -19.88 -8.78 -4.87
C TYR A 149 -21.20 -8.61 -5.63
N ALA A 150 -22.18 -7.90 -5.07
CA ALA A 150 -23.48 -7.67 -5.71
C ALA A 150 -23.37 -7.02 -7.09
N LYS A 151 -22.40 -6.11 -7.26
CA LYS A 151 -22.17 -5.43 -8.55
C LYS A 151 -21.58 -6.34 -9.61
N LEU A 152 -20.79 -7.34 -9.19
CA LEU A 152 -20.08 -8.24 -10.09
C LEU A 152 -20.91 -9.46 -10.47
N LEU A 153 -21.84 -9.90 -9.61
CA LEU A 153 -22.59 -11.14 -9.76
C LEU A 153 -23.23 -11.36 -11.14
N ALA A 154 -23.87 -10.33 -11.69
CA ALA A 154 -24.53 -10.43 -12.99
C ALA A 154 -23.53 -10.56 -14.15
N SER A 155 -22.34 -10.00 -13.99
CA SER A 155 -21.32 -9.97 -15.03
C SER A 155 -20.31 -11.11 -14.88
N ASP A 156 -20.05 -11.59 -13.67
CA ASP A 156 -19.08 -12.65 -13.33
C ASP A 156 -19.64 -13.58 -12.24
N PRO A 157 -20.59 -14.47 -12.57
CA PRO A 157 -21.19 -15.39 -11.59
C PRO A 157 -20.17 -16.38 -11.00
N THR A 158 -19.11 -16.67 -11.76
CA THR A 158 -18.01 -17.57 -11.40
C THR A 158 -16.94 -16.91 -10.53
N ASN A 159 -16.88 -15.57 -10.46
CA ASN A 159 -15.87 -14.79 -9.74
C ASN A 159 -14.43 -15.13 -10.16
N GLU A 160 -14.21 -15.32 -11.46
CA GLU A 160 -12.90 -15.74 -11.99
C GLU A 160 -11.82 -14.69 -11.78
N LEU A 161 -12.19 -13.41 -11.64
CA LEU A 161 -11.23 -12.37 -11.28
C LEU A 161 -10.51 -12.62 -9.95
N SER A 162 -11.16 -13.28 -8.99
CA SER A 162 -10.55 -13.58 -7.69
C SER A 162 -9.48 -14.66 -7.77
N THR A 163 -9.38 -15.37 -8.90
CA THR A 163 -8.44 -16.48 -9.10
C THR A 163 -7.20 -16.09 -9.90
N LEU A 164 -7.16 -14.86 -10.45
CA LEU A 164 -6.03 -14.24 -11.15
C LEU A 164 -5.08 -13.57 -10.15
#